data_AF-A0A645G6P9-F1
#
_entry.id   AF-A0A645G6P9-F1
#
_cell.length_a   1.000
_cell.length_b   1.000
_cell.length_c   1.000
_cell.angle_alpha   90.00
_cell.angle_beta   90.00
_cell.angle_gamma   90.00
#
_symmetry.space_group_name_H-M   'P 1'
#
loop_
_entity.id
_entity.type
_entity.pdbx_description
1 polymer ?
#
loop_
_entity_poly.entity_id
_entity_poly.type
_entity_poly.pdbx_seq_one_letter_code
_entity_poly.pdbx_strand_id
1 'polypeptide(L)'
;MIIKEILLSLKEEGKTIFYSSHIMEIVEKISDRIILLDDGSIVADGSFDDLKESVQQKSLEQIFNQLTGFSEYKNLAKKFISVIKEV
;
A
#
# COMPACT_ATOMS: atom_id res chain seq x y z
N MET A 1 13.92 -1.39 9.64
CA MET A 1 14.74 -0.42 8.89
C MET A 1 15.01 0.79 9.79
N ILE A 2 16.20 1.35 9.77
CA ILE A 2 16.57 2.51 10.61
C ILE A 2 15.63 3.71 10.37
N ILE A 3 15.25 3.96 9.11
CA ILE A 3 14.33 5.06 8.77
C ILE A 3 12.99 4.95 9.50
N LYS A 4 12.43 3.74 9.62
CA LYS A 4 11.17 3.52 10.35
C LYS A 4 11.29 3.98 11.81
N GLU A 5 12.36 3.56 12.48
CA GLU A 5 12.60 3.89 13.89
C GLU A 5 12.77 5.41 14.07
N ILE A 6 13.50 6.08 13.17
CA ILE A 6 13.65 7.55 13.20
C ILE A 6 12.30 8.25 13.10
N LEU A 7 11.45 7.83 12.15
CA LEU A 7 10.14 8.46 11.95
C LEU A 7 9.21 8.24 13.15
N LEU A 8 9.25 7.04 13.76
CA LEU A 8 8.48 6.76 14.97
C LEU A 8 8.96 7.60 16.16
N SER A 9 10.27 7.72 16.38
CA SER A 9 10.79 8.58 17.46
C SER A 9 10.41 10.06 17.26
N LEU A 10 10.51 10.57 16.04
CA LEU A 10 10.09 11.95 15.74
C LEU A 10 8.58 12.16 15.97
N LYS A 11 7.75 11.14 15.65
CA LYS A 11 6.33 11.16 15.95
C LYS A 11 6.06 11.18 17.45
N GLU A 12 6.79 10.38 18.24
CA GLU A 12 6.71 10.38 19.71
C GLU A 12 7.10 11.74 20.32
N GLU A 13 8.01 12.48 19.68
CA GLU A 13 8.36 13.87 20.02
C GLU A 13 7.28 14.90 19.59
N GLY A 14 6.16 14.46 19.02
CA GLY A 14 5.06 15.32 18.58
C GLY A 14 5.30 16.05 17.26
N LYS A 15 6.23 15.57 16.42
CA LYS A 15 6.47 16.15 15.09
C LYS A 15 5.39 15.71 14.10
N THR A 16 4.95 16.62 13.24
CA THR A 16 4.17 16.29 12.05
C THR A 16 5.10 15.83 10.93
N ILE A 17 4.81 14.67 10.34
CA ILE A 17 5.65 14.04 9.32
C ILE A 17 4.81 13.85 8.06
N PHE A 18 5.32 14.36 6.93
CA PHE A 18 4.80 14.02 5.61
C PHE A 18 5.72 12.99 4.97
N TYR A 19 5.23 11.77 4.80
CA TYR A 19 5.99 10.65 4.22
C TYR A 19 5.28 10.12 2.99
N SER A 20 6.02 10.00 1.88
CA SER A 20 5.53 9.43 0.62
C SER A 20 6.43 8.26 0.22
N SER A 21 5.81 7.13 -0.13
CA SER A 21 6.49 5.91 -0.53
C SER A 21 5.54 5.01 -1.30
N HIS A 22 6.09 4.19 -2.19
CA HIS A 22 5.37 3.10 -2.85
C HIS A 22 5.48 1.78 -2.05
N ILE A 23 6.26 1.75 -0.96
CA ILE A 23 6.41 0.57 -0.09
C ILE A 23 5.26 0.56 0.91
N MET A 24 4.17 -0.10 0.53
CA MET A 24 2.91 -0.12 1.29
C MET A 24 3.08 -0.64 2.73
N GLU A 25 3.95 -1.64 2.95
CA GLU A 25 4.21 -2.19 4.28
C GLU A 25 4.78 -1.16 5.27
N ILE A 26 5.58 -0.20 4.79
CA ILE A 26 6.16 0.85 5.64
C ILE A 26 5.08 1.87 5.97
N VAL A 27 4.34 2.34 4.95
CA VAL A 27 3.27 3.33 5.08
C VAL A 27 2.20 2.84 6.06
N GLU A 28 1.80 1.57 5.93
CA GLU A 28 0.83 0.92 6.82
C GLU A 28 1.28 0.95 8.29
N LYS A 29 2.59 0.80 8.56
CA LYS A 29 3.11 0.68 9.93
C LYS A 29 3.37 1.99 10.65
N ILE A 30 3.54 3.10 9.94
CA ILE A 30 4.00 4.37 10.56
C ILE A 30 2.97 5.50 10.46
N SER A 31 2.07 5.44 9.49
CA SER A 31 1.17 6.54 9.17
C SER A 31 -0.09 6.51 10.03
N ASP A 32 -0.49 7.68 10.55
CA ASP A 32 -1.80 7.88 11.19
C ASP A 32 -2.93 8.03 10.16
N ARG A 33 -2.59 8.63 9.01
CA ARG A 33 -3.48 8.85 7.87
C ARG A 33 -2.74 8.50 6.59
N ILE A 34 -3.43 7.83 5.69
CA ILE A 34 -2.91 7.31 4.43
C ILE A 34 -3.75 7.90 3.31
N ILE A 35 -3.06 8.44 2.30
CA ILE A 35 -3.65 8.87 1.05
C ILE A 35 -3.09 7.97 -0.04
N LEU A 36 -3.98 7.27 -0.75
CA LEU A 36 -3.62 6.51 -1.94
C LEU A 36 -3.82 7.39 -3.17
N LEU A 37 -2.75 7.52 -3.94
CA LEU A 37 -2.73 8.26 -5.20
C LEU A 37 -2.59 7.27 -6.35
N ASP A 38 -3.45 7.42 -7.35
CA ASP A 38 -3.38 6.71 -8.62
C ASP A 38 -3.68 7.68 -9.75
N ASP A 39 -2.80 7.68 -10.77
CA ASP A 39 -2.86 8.58 -11.94
C ASP A 39 -3.21 10.06 -11.61
N GLY A 40 -2.56 10.62 -10.58
CA GLY A 40 -2.78 12.01 -10.16
C GLY A 40 -4.07 12.27 -9.39
N SER A 41 -4.87 11.24 -9.13
CA SER A 41 -6.13 11.31 -8.38
C SER A 41 -6.02 10.61 -7.02
N ILE A 42 -6.74 11.14 -6.03
CA ILE A 42 -6.86 10.47 -4.71
C ILE A 42 -7.92 9.38 -4.84
N VAL A 43 -7.50 8.13 -4.68
CA VAL A 43 -8.40 6.97 -4.73
C VAL A 43 -8.79 6.46 -3.35
N ALA A 44 -8.05 6.82 -2.30
CA ALA A 44 -8.43 6.57 -0.93
C ALA A 44 -7.78 7.57 0.03
N ASP A 45 -8.46 7.85 1.14
CA ASP A 45 -8.02 8.79 2.16
C ASP A 45 -8.62 8.40 3.51
N GLY A 46 -7.79 8.05 4.49
CA GLY A 46 -8.24 7.65 5.81
C GLY A 46 -7.15 7.02 6.66
N SER A 47 -7.49 6.56 7.87
CA SER A 47 -6.60 5.71 8.64
C SER A 47 -6.51 4.31 8.01
N PHE A 48 -5.50 3.52 8.40
CA PHE A 48 -5.42 2.14 7.90
C PHE A 48 -6.68 1.32 8.24
N ASP A 49 -7.24 1.52 9.44
CA ASP A 49 -8.44 0.80 9.86
C ASP A 49 -9.67 1.21 9.02
N ASP A 50 -9.84 2.50 8.73
CA ASP A 50 -10.93 3.00 7.86
C ASP A 50 -10.81 2.39 6.45
N LEU A 51 -9.59 2.41 5.90
CA LEU A 51 -9.31 1.85 4.59
C LEU A 51 -9.57 0.35 4.57
N LYS A 52 -9.20 -0.37 5.63
CA LYS A 52 -9.39 -1.81 5.76
C LYS A 52 -10.86 -2.22 5.81
N GLU A 53 -11.68 -1.50 6.59
CA GLU A 53 -13.12 -1.78 6.70
C GLU A 53 -13.84 -1.57 5.36
N SER A 54 -13.43 -0.58 4.58
CA SER A 54 -14.07 -0.27 3.29
C SER A 54 -13.95 -1.39 2.25
N VAL A 55 -12.94 -2.27 2.38
CA VAL A 55 -12.62 -3.27 1.34
C VAL A 55 -12.52 -4.71 1.87
N GLN A 56 -12.66 -4.94 3.18
CA GLN A 56 -12.49 -6.25 3.84
C GLN A 56 -11.14 -6.95 3.53
N GLN A 57 -10.09 -6.18 3.23
CA GLN A 57 -8.78 -6.72 2.87
C GLN A 57 -7.83 -6.83 4.08
N LYS A 58 -6.70 -7.52 3.91
CA LYS A 58 -5.73 -7.77 5.00
C LYS A 58 -4.53 -6.83 4.99
N SER A 59 -4.20 -6.19 3.86
CA SER A 59 -3.06 -5.27 3.76
C SER A 59 -3.36 -4.08 2.84
N LEU A 60 -2.58 -3.00 3.02
CA LEU A 60 -2.71 -1.79 2.21
C LEU A 60 -2.43 -2.04 0.72
N GLU A 61 -1.51 -2.96 0.42
CA GLU A 61 -1.21 -3.39 -0.96
C GLU A 61 -2.44 -4.00 -1.64
N GLN A 62 -3.20 -4.83 -0.93
CA GLN A 62 -4.41 -5.45 -1.47
C GLN A 62 -5.49 -4.42 -1.73
N ILE A 63 -5.65 -3.45 -0.82
CA ILE A 63 -6.56 -2.32 -0.96
C ILE A 63 -6.20 -1.52 -2.22
N PHE A 64 -4.92 -1.15 -2.38
CA PHE A 64 -4.45 -0.43 -3.56
C PHE A 64 -4.72 -1.19 -4.85
N ASN A 65 -4.34 -2.47 -4.91
CA ASN A 65 -4.54 -3.30 -6.11
C ASN A 65 -6.02 -3.45 -6.50
N GLN A 66 -6.92 -3.49 -5.52
CA GLN A 66 -8.36 -3.57 -5.78
C GLN A 66 -8.91 -2.23 -6.29
N LEU A 67 -8.48 -1.11 -5.72
CA LEU A 67 -8.94 0.23 -6.12
C LEU A 67 -8.43 0.65 -7.51
N THR A 68 -7.22 0.25 -7.85
CA THR A 68 -6.55 0.61 -9.11
C THR A 68 -6.73 -0.42 -10.21
N GLY A 69 -7.40 -1.55 -9.93
CA GLY A 69 -7.66 -2.58 -10.93
C GLY A 69 -6.42 -3.39 -11.36
N PHE A 70 -5.32 -3.32 -10.61
CA PHE A 70 -4.02 -4.01 -10.81
C PHE A 70 -4.08 -5.56 -10.70
N SER A 71 -5.22 -6.16 -11.05
CA SER A 71 -5.46 -7.59 -11.17
C SER A 71 -4.72 -8.27 -12.34
N GLU A 72 -4.05 -7.49 -13.21
CA GLU A 72 -3.37 -7.99 -14.42
C GLU A 72 -2.19 -8.92 -14.13
N TYR A 73 -1.46 -8.74 -13.01
CA TYR A 73 -0.29 -9.56 -12.68
C TYR A 73 -0.62 -11.04 -12.49
N LYS A 74 -1.81 -11.37 -11.97
CA LYS A 74 -2.24 -12.79 -11.87
C LYS A 74 -2.42 -13.41 -13.24
N ASN A 75 -2.95 -12.65 -14.20
CA ASN A 75 -3.15 -13.14 -15.56
C ASN A 75 -1.81 -13.25 -16.31
N LEU A 76 -0.92 -12.27 -16.15
CA LEU A 76 0.43 -12.30 -16.71
C LEU A 76 1.26 -13.46 -16.15
N ALA A 77 1.22 -13.69 -14.84
CA ALA A 77 1.89 -14.82 -14.20
C ALA A 77 1.32 -16.16 -14.70
N LYS A 78 -0.01 -16.30 -14.84
CA LYS A 78 -0.63 -17.49 -15.43
C LYS A 78 -0.14 -17.75 -16.85
N LYS A 79 -0.07 -16.71 -17.68
CA LYS A 79 0.43 -16.79 -19.07
C LYS A 79 1.92 -17.15 -19.12
N PHE A 80 2.72 -16.61 -18.21
CA PHE A 80 4.14 -16.95 -18.11
C PHE A 80 4.34 -18.42 -17.71
N ILE A 81 3.59 -18.89 -16.72
CA ILE A 81 3.63 -20.29 -16.26
C ILE A 81 3.17 -21.26 -17.36
N SER A 82 2.16 -20.90 -18.17
CA SER A 82 1.71 -21.77 -19.26
C SER A 82 2.81 -21.99 -20.30
N VAL A 83 3.58 -20.95 -20.64
CA VAL A 83 4.72 -21.06 -21.58
C VAL A 83 5.81 -21.99 -21.02
N ILE A 84 6.15 -21.88 -19.73
CA ILE A 84 7.15 -22.76 -19.11
C ILE A 84 6.73 -24.23 -19.11
N LYS A 85 5.43 -24.51 -18.95
CA LYS A 85 4.89 -25.87 -18.91
C LYS A 85 4.74 -26.54 -20.28
N GLU A 86 4.78 -25.76 -21.37
CA GLU A 86 4.71 -26.25 -22.74
C GLU A 86 6.07 -26.64 -23.33
N VAL A 87 7.17 -26.39 -22.59
CA VAL A 87 8.56 -26.77 -22.94
C VAL A 87 9.00 -28.01 -22.19
#